data_AF-A0A960AFL4-F1
#
_entry.id   AF-A0A960AFL4-F1
#
_cell.length_a   1.000
_cell.length_b   1.000
_cell.length_c   1.000
_cell.angle_alpha   90.00
_cell.angle_beta   90.00
_cell.angle_gamma   90.00
#
_symmetry.space_group_name_H-M   'P 1'
#
loop_
_entity.id
_entity.type
_entity.pdbx_description
1 polymer ?
#
loop_
_entity_poly.entity_id
_entity_poly.type
_entity_poly.pdbx_seq_one_letter_code
_entity_poly.pdbx_strand_id
1 'polypeptide(L)'
;MQTLEALGQLFGAYFHQDWDLDNSDEWEVLESFMRTEPRRARMLPDEIDSVLSTIDTEEQLKSLVIDQLGAYYLADVDGGTYRAWLQEIADRVRAATAG
;
A
#
# COMPACT_ATOMS: atom_id res chain seq x y z
N MET A 1 11.09 -4.38 16.14
CA MET A 1 10.27 -4.67 14.95
C MET A 1 9.64 -3.35 14.57
N GLN A 2 9.89 -2.82 13.37
CA GLN A 2 9.10 -1.66 12.93
C GLN A 2 7.63 -2.10 12.88
N THR A 3 6.74 -1.28 13.42
CA THR A 3 5.31 -1.50 13.31
C THR A 3 4.88 -1.04 11.92
N LEU A 4 4.09 -1.84 11.21
CA LEU A 4 3.55 -1.51 9.88
C LEU A 4 2.32 -0.60 10.01
N GLU A 5 2.46 0.53 10.72
CA GLU A 5 1.32 1.39 11.05
C GLU A 5 0.74 2.09 9.82
N ALA A 6 1.59 2.54 8.91
CA ALA A 6 1.14 3.21 7.70
C ALA A 6 0.53 2.22 6.71
N LEU A 7 1.17 1.07 6.49
CA LEU A 7 0.63 0.02 5.63
C LEU A 7 -0.66 -0.57 6.20
N GLY A 8 -0.72 -0.83 7.51
CA GLY A 8 -1.94 -1.32 8.16
C GLY A 8 -3.11 -0.34 8.03
N GLN A 9 -2.85 0.96 8.15
CA GLN A 9 -3.88 1.96 7.93
C GLN A 9 -4.30 2.05 6.46
N LEU A 10 -3.34 2.12 5.53
CA LEU A 10 -3.63 2.23 4.10
C LEU A 10 -4.48 1.03 3.64
N PHE A 11 -4.07 -0.18 3.98
CA PHE A 11 -4.75 -1.38 3.51
C PHE A 11 -6.06 -1.65 4.25
N GLY A 12 -6.09 -1.51 5.58
CA GLY A 12 -7.28 -1.83 6.36
C GLY A 12 -8.37 -0.76 6.33
N ALA A 13 -8.02 0.51 6.10
CA ALA A 13 -8.97 1.63 6.19
C ALA A 13 -9.22 2.39 4.88
N TYR A 14 -8.33 2.31 3.88
CA TYR A 14 -8.50 3.00 2.59
C TYR A 14 -8.75 2.01 1.46
N PHE A 15 -8.04 0.88 1.42
CA PHE A 15 -8.38 -0.24 0.54
C PHE A 15 -9.41 -1.19 1.17
N HIS A 16 -10.44 -0.65 1.81
CA HIS A 16 -11.57 -1.42 2.36
C HIS A 16 -12.46 -2.00 1.25
N GLN A 17 -13.43 -2.84 1.60
CA GLN A 17 -14.29 -3.56 0.62
C GLN A 17 -14.94 -2.68 -0.46
N ASP A 18 -15.31 -1.46 -0.09
CA ASP A 18 -16.02 -0.50 -0.95
C ASP A 18 -15.10 0.62 -1.46
N TRP A 19 -13.77 0.40 -1.50
CA TRP A 19 -12.79 1.42 -1.87
C TRP A 19 -13.08 2.05 -3.24
N ASP A 20 -13.69 1.29 -4.15
CA ASP A 20 -14.02 1.66 -5.53
C ASP A 20 -15.32 2.46 -5.66
N LEU A 21 -16.10 2.60 -4.58
CA LEU A 21 -17.28 3.48 -4.56
C LEU A 21 -16.88 4.94 -4.35
N ASP A 22 -15.81 5.17 -3.62
CA ASP A 22 -15.31 6.51 -3.24
C ASP A 22 -14.13 6.98 -4.11
N ASN A 23 -13.51 6.08 -4.88
CA ASN A 23 -12.31 6.34 -5.66
C ASN A 23 -12.41 5.68 -7.05
N SER A 24 -11.88 6.34 -8.06
CA SER A 24 -11.93 5.89 -9.46
C SER A 24 -10.97 4.74 -9.76
N ASP A 25 -9.84 4.70 -9.05
CA ASP A 25 -8.79 3.68 -9.17
C ASP A 25 -7.96 3.58 -7.88
N GLU A 26 -7.03 2.62 -7.83
CA GLU A 26 -6.16 2.39 -6.68
C GLU A 26 -5.24 3.57 -6.34
N TRP A 27 -4.97 4.45 -7.31
CA TRP A 27 -4.09 5.59 -7.12
C TRP A 27 -4.83 6.76 -6.49
N GLU A 28 -6.11 6.96 -6.81
CA GLU A 28 -6.96 7.93 -6.12
C GLU A 28 -7.13 7.58 -4.62
N VAL A 29 -7.18 6.28 -4.29
CA VAL A 29 -7.13 5.80 -2.89
C VAL A 29 -5.84 6.26 -2.20
N LEU A 30 -4.69 6.05 -2.85
CA LEU A 30 -3.38 6.47 -2.32
C LEU A 30 -3.30 8.00 -2.17
N GLU A 31 -3.81 8.76 -3.14
CA GLU A 31 -3.87 10.22 -3.07
C GLU A 31 -4.75 10.71 -1.91
N SER A 32 -5.89 10.05 -1.69
CA SER A 32 -6.77 10.31 -0.54
C SER A 32 -6.07 10.06 0.79
N PHE A 33 -5.32 8.96 0.89
CA PHE A 33 -4.49 8.64 2.05
C PHE A 33 -3.40 9.68 2.28
N MET A 34 -2.63 10.06 1.24
CA MET A 34 -1.57 11.06 1.34
C MET A 34 -2.09 12.43 1.80
N ARG A 35 -3.28 12.82 1.32
CA ARG A 35 -3.92 14.08 1.69
C ARG A 35 -4.44 14.08 3.12
N THR A 36 -5.04 12.98 3.55
CA THR A 36 -5.74 12.90 4.86
C THR A 36 -4.81 12.51 5.99
N GLU A 37 -3.80 11.68 5.71
CA GLU A 37 -2.84 11.15 6.68
C GLU A 37 -1.37 11.41 6.29
N PRO A 38 -0.97 12.67 6.03
CA PRO A 38 0.35 13.00 5.49
C PRO A 38 1.53 12.59 6.38
N ARG A 39 1.31 12.39 7.69
CA ARG A 39 2.35 11.86 8.59
C ARG A 39 2.62 10.37 8.38
N ARG A 40 1.56 9.57 8.23
CA ARG A 40 1.68 8.13 7.96
C ARG A 40 2.10 7.87 6.53
N ALA A 41 1.63 8.67 5.57
CA ALA A 41 2.09 8.61 4.19
C ALA A 41 3.61 8.67 4.08
N ARG A 42 4.28 9.59 4.80
CA ARG A 42 5.75 9.69 4.81
C ARG A 42 6.48 8.45 5.34
N MET A 43 5.80 7.56 6.05
CA MET A 43 6.37 6.30 6.57
C MET A 43 6.26 5.14 5.56
N LEU A 44 5.35 5.23 4.58
CA LEU A 44 5.10 4.15 3.61
C LEU A 44 6.37 3.68 2.89
N PRO A 45 7.25 4.56 2.37
CA PRO A 45 8.42 4.10 1.62
C PRO A 45 9.34 3.21 2.47
N ASP A 46 9.59 3.60 3.72
CA ASP A 46 10.46 2.83 4.63
C ASP A 46 9.83 1.51 5.05
N GLU A 47 8.52 1.51 5.35
CA GLU A 47 7.78 0.29 5.68
C GLU A 47 7.76 -0.69 4.49
N ILE A 48 7.52 -0.18 3.27
CA ILE A 48 7.51 -0.96 2.04
C ILE A 48 8.89 -1.53 1.74
N ASP A 49 9.95 -0.72 1.82
CA ASP A 49 11.32 -1.19 1.60
C ASP A 49 11.66 -2.34 2.58
N SER A 50 11.27 -2.20 3.86
CA SER A 50 11.47 -3.24 4.87
C SER A 50 10.68 -4.52 4.58
N VAL A 51 9.45 -4.41 4.07
CA VAL A 51 8.64 -5.56 3.66
C VAL A 51 9.29 -6.25 2.46
N LEU A 52 9.64 -5.49 1.42
CA LEU A 52 10.20 -6.01 0.18
C LEU A 52 11.60 -6.60 0.34
N SER A 53 12.36 -6.19 1.36
CA SER A 53 13.66 -6.79 1.72
C SER A 53 13.55 -8.07 2.55
N THR A 54 12.39 -8.34 3.15
CA THR A 54 12.18 -9.46 4.08
C THR A 54 11.34 -10.59 3.47
N ILE A 55 10.43 -10.23 2.56
CA ILE A 55 9.52 -11.15 1.90
C ILE A 55 9.98 -11.33 0.46
N ASP A 56 10.22 -12.58 0.05
CA ASP A 56 10.78 -12.89 -1.25
C ASP A 56 9.73 -13.28 -2.29
N THR A 57 8.58 -13.84 -1.89
CA THR A 57 7.59 -14.39 -2.82
C THR A 57 6.29 -13.57 -2.91
N GLU A 58 5.62 -13.64 -4.06
CA GLU A 58 4.34 -12.97 -4.29
C GLU A 58 3.23 -13.52 -3.38
N GLU A 59 3.24 -14.82 -3.08
CA GLU A 59 2.25 -15.44 -2.18
C GLU A 59 2.37 -14.89 -0.75
N GLN A 60 3.60 -14.67 -0.28
CA GLN A 60 3.83 -14.11 1.05
C GLN A 60 3.45 -12.62 1.09
N LEU A 61 3.74 -11.86 0.02
CA LEU A 61 3.30 -10.46 -0.09
C LEU A 61 1.78 -10.36 -0.12
N LYS A 62 1.12 -11.21 -0.91
CA LYS A 62 -0.34 -11.31 -0.95
C LYS A 62 -0.91 -11.60 0.43
N SER A 63 -0.36 -12.59 1.14
CA SER A 63 -0.85 -12.93 2.48
C SER A 63 -0.65 -11.79 3.49
N LEU A 64 0.45 -11.04 3.39
CA LEU A 64 0.63 -9.84 4.20
C LEU A 64 -0.44 -8.79 3.88
N VAL A 65 -0.58 -8.42 2.60
CA VAL A 65 -1.45 -7.32 2.15
C VAL A 65 -2.93 -7.64 2.41
N ILE A 66 -3.38 -8.83 2.00
CA ILE A 66 -4.78 -9.22 2.04
C ILE A 66 -5.17 -9.81 3.40
N ASP A 67 -4.45 -10.84 3.86
CA ASP A 67 -4.90 -11.60 5.04
C ASP A 67 -4.53 -10.91 6.36
N GLN A 68 -3.35 -10.27 6.43
CA GLN A 68 -2.84 -9.67 7.66
C GLN A 68 -3.17 -8.18 7.80
N LEU A 69 -3.11 -7.42 6.70
CA LEU A 69 -3.33 -5.97 6.69
C LEU A 69 -4.72 -5.57 6.15
N GLY A 70 -5.47 -6.51 5.56
CA GLY A 70 -6.90 -6.35 5.29
C GLY A 70 -7.27 -5.58 4.02
N ALA A 71 -6.34 -5.44 3.05
CA ALA A 71 -6.67 -4.83 1.77
C ALA A 71 -7.65 -5.70 0.95
N TYR A 72 -8.56 -5.03 0.25
CA TYR A 72 -9.49 -5.64 -0.71
C TYR A 72 -9.08 -5.46 -2.17
N TYR A 73 -8.09 -4.61 -2.45
CA TYR A 73 -7.51 -4.48 -3.79
C TYR A 73 -6.58 -5.65 -4.11
N LEU A 74 -6.78 -6.30 -5.25
CA LEU A 74 -5.99 -7.44 -5.72
C LEU A 74 -4.98 -6.98 -6.77
N ALA A 75 -3.72 -6.78 -6.37
CA ALA A 75 -2.65 -6.32 -7.26
C ALA A 75 -2.16 -7.37 -8.28
N ASP A 76 -2.58 -8.63 -8.13
CA ASP A 76 -2.19 -9.77 -8.97
C ASP A 76 -3.18 -10.07 -10.12
N VAL A 77 -4.17 -9.19 -10.34
CA VAL A 77 -5.05 -9.27 -11.52
C VAL A 77 -4.34 -8.76 -12.77
N ASP A 78 -4.79 -9.21 -13.94
CA ASP A 78 -4.29 -8.78 -15.26
C ASP A 78 -2.76 -8.83 -15.45
N GLY A 79 -2.09 -9.74 -14.73
CA GLY A 79 -0.64 -9.95 -14.81
C GLY A 79 0.19 -9.02 -13.92
N GLY A 80 -0.45 -8.29 -13.01
CA GLY A 80 0.24 -7.50 -11.97
C GLY A 80 0.93 -8.36 -10.90
N THR A 81 1.72 -7.70 -10.05
CA THR A 81 2.40 -8.32 -8.90
C THR A 81 2.32 -7.41 -7.68
N TYR A 82 2.23 -7.97 -6.48
CA TYR A 82 2.24 -7.19 -5.25
C TYR A 82 3.56 -6.46 -5.07
N ARG A 83 4.69 -7.07 -5.47
CA ARG A 83 5.99 -6.39 -5.39
C ARG A 83 6.03 -5.13 -6.24
N ALA A 84 5.62 -5.20 -7.50
CA ALA A 84 5.63 -4.03 -8.38
C ALA A 84 4.66 -2.96 -7.89
N TRP A 85 3.47 -3.36 -7.42
CA TRP A 85 2.48 -2.43 -6.89
C TRP A 85 2.95 -1.74 -5.60
N LEU A 86 3.52 -2.48 -4.65
CA LEU A 86 4.10 -1.90 -3.43
C LEU A 86 5.25 -0.94 -3.76
N GLN A 87 6.13 -1.31 -4.69
CA GLN A 87 7.22 -0.44 -5.14
C GLN A 87 6.68 0.88 -5.72
N GLU A 88 5.66 0.80 -6.57
CA GLU A 88 5.02 1.97 -7.19
C GLU A 88 4.34 2.87 -6.13
N ILE A 89 3.71 2.30 -5.10
CA ILE A 89 3.19 3.07 -3.95
C ILE A 89 4.33 3.87 -3.30
N ALA A 90 5.46 3.21 -2.98
CA ALA A 90 6.59 3.87 -2.35
C ALA A 90 7.16 4.99 -3.24
N ASP A 91 7.29 4.77 -4.54
CA ASP A 91 7.85 5.73 -5.49
C ASP A 91 6.94 6.96 -5.67
N ARG A 92 5.61 6.77 -5.75
CA ARG A 92 4.65 7.88 -5.79
C ARG A 92 4.67 8.71 -4.53
N VAL A 93 4.76 8.06 -3.37
CA VAL A 93 4.84 8.76 -2.08
C VAL A 93 6.14 9.56 -1.97
N ARG A 94 7.28 8.98 -2.36
CA ARG A 94 8.57 9.69 -2.41
C ARG A 94 8.47 10.93 -3.31
N ALA A 95 7.89 10.79 -4.50
CA ALA A 95 7.70 11.90 -5.44
C ALA A 95 6.82 13.00 -4.85
N ALA A 96 5.75 12.65 -4.14
CA ALA A 96 4.83 13.58 -3.52
C ALA A 96 5.38 14.28 -2.26
N THR A 97 6.39 13.70 -1.59
CA THR A 97 6.91 14.19 -0.30
C THR A 97 8.29 14.83 -0.40
N ALA A 98 8.91 14.82 -1.58
CA ALA A 98 10.21 15.45 -1.85
C ALA A 98 10.20 17.00 -1.92
N GLY A 99 9.08 17.64 -1.60
CA GLY A 99 8.90 19.10 -1.54
C GLY A 99 8.51 19.60 -0.15
#